data_AF-A0A3D5SQM5-F1
#
_entry.id   AF-A0A3D5SQM5-F1
#
_cell.length_a   1.000
_cell.length_b   1.000
_cell.length_c   1.000
_cell.angle_alpha   90.00
_cell.angle_beta   90.00
_cell.angle_gamma   90.00
#
_symmetry.space_group_name_H-M   'P 1'
#
loop_
_entity.id
_entity.type
_entity.pdbx_description
1 polymer ?
#
loop_
_entity_poly.entity_id
_entity_poly.type
_entity_poly.pdbx_seq_one_letter_code
_entity_poly.pdbx_strand_id
1 'polypeptide(L)'
;MIEDFGGRLASVWSELRPTTRGLVERALQTPNASVPQSRNTTNAASAPYDARADHELSRLLTALDERASETDGALEAEKGGQLRHIANTCAAVLQEKTRSAEVFAQLVHRADTQRDYARIDALADALTRFAPSEICELVRS
;
A
#
# COMPACT_ATOMS: atom_id res chain seq x y z
N MET A 1 0.50 -6.77 -17.06
CA MET A 1 0.86 -7.32 -15.72
C MET A 1 -0.03 -6.81 -14.60
N ILE A 2 -0.43 -5.52 -14.52
CA ILE A 2 -1.55 -5.07 -13.66
C ILE A 2 -2.81 -4.71 -14.46
N GLU A 3 -2.61 -4.31 -15.72
CA GLU A 3 -3.67 -3.87 -16.64
C GLU A 3 -4.62 -5.00 -17.05
N ASP A 4 -4.18 -6.25 -16.84
CA ASP A 4 -4.93 -7.47 -17.20
C ASP A 4 -6.02 -7.82 -16.17
N PHE A 5 -6.08 -7.15 -15.01
CA PHE A 5 -6.99 -7.50 -13.92
C PHE A 5 -8.31 -6.70 -13.89
N GLY A 6 -8.52 -5.80 -14.88
CA GLY A 6 -9.79 -5.12 -15.10
C GLY A 6 -9.64 -3.65 -15.50
N GLY A 7 -10.62 -3.13 -16.26
CA GLY A 7 -10.56 -1.78 -16.85
C GLY A 7 -10.42 -0.64 -15.84
N ARG A 8 -11.06 -0.74 -14.66
CA ARG A 8 -10.93 0.29 -13.62
C ARG A 8 -9.55 0.29 -12.97
N LEU A 9 -8.97 -0.87 -12.68
CA LEU A 9 -7.62 -0.97 -12.14
C LEU A 9 -6.58 -0.53 -13.17
N ALA A 10 -6.77 -0.91 -14.44
CA ALA A 10 -5.93 -0.44 -15.54
C ALA A 10 -5.98 1.09 -15.69
N SER A 11 -7.17 1.71 -15.59
CA SER A 11 -7.31 3.17 -15.61
C SER A 11 -6.55 3.82 -14.46
N VAL A 12 -6.78 3.37 -13.22
CA VAL A 12 -6.10 3.93 -12.03
C VAL A 12 -4.58 3.75 -12.16
N TRP A 13 -4.12 2.59 -12.59
CA TRP A 13 -2.70 2.35 -12.86
C TRP A 13 -2.17 3.31 -13.92
N SER A 14 -2.87 3.48 -15.05
CA SER A 14 -2.52 4.37 -16.16
C SER A 14 -2.56 5.87 -15.81
N GLU A 15 -3.21 6.24 -14.71
CA GLU A 15 -3.25 7.61 -14.18
C GLU A 15 -2.12 7.90 -13.19
N LEU A 16 -1.45 6.88 -12.63
CA LEU A 16 -0.32 7.06 -11.71
C LEU A 16 0.86 7.77 -12.36
N ARG A 17 1.56 8.61 -11.58
CA ARG A 17 2.81 9.22 -12.05
C ARG A 17 3.88 8.14 -12.27
N PRO A 18 4.81 8.34 -13.23
CA PRO A 18 5.93 7.43 -13.45
C PRO A 18 6.77 7.18 -12.19
N THR A 19 6.89 8.19 -11.32
CA THR A 19 7.59 8.10 -10.03
C THR A 19 6.91 7.12 -9.07
N THR A 20 5.58 7.20 -8.94
CA THR A 20 4.78 6.35 -8.06
C THR A 20 4.71 4.93 -8.61
N ARG A 21 4.56 4.76 -9.94
CA ARG A 21 4.63 3.45 -10.59
C ARG A 21 5.97 2.78 -10.38
N GLY A 22 7.06 3.50 -10.63
CA GLY A 22 8.42 2.96 -10.43
C GLY A 22 8.67 2.53 -8.98
N LEU A 23 8.02 3.18 -8.01
CA LEU A 23 8.09 2.76 -6.62
C LEU A 23 7.39 1.41 -6.39
N VAL A 24 6.16 1.26 -6.90
CA VAL A 24 5.42 -0.01 -6.81
C VAL A 24 6.14 -1.13 -7.56
N GLU A 25 6.61 -0.88 -8.78
CA GLU A 25 7.35 -1.86 -9.57
C GLU A 25 8.63 -2.32 -8.87
N ARG A 26 9.38 -1.41 -8.24
CA ARG A 26 10.56 -1.79 -7.46
C ARG A 26 10.20 -2.58 -6.20
N ALA A 27 9.10 -2.23 -5.54
CA ALA A 27 8.61 -2.99 -4.40
C ALA A 27 8.20 -4.41 -4.81
N LEU A 28 7.53 -4.57 -5.96
CA LEU A 28 7.14 -5.87 -6.52
C LEU A 28 8.35 -6.69 -6.98
N GLN A 29 9.40 -6.03 -7.49
CA GLN A 29 10.66 -6.68 -7.89
C GLN A 29 11.55 -7.06 -6.71
N THR A 30 11.24 -6.65 -5.48
CA THR A 30 12.01 -6.99 -4.27
C THR A 30 11.35 -8.20 -3.61
N PRO A 31 11.78 -9.44 -3.88
CA PRO A 31 11.20 -10.61 -3.25
C PRO A 31 11.79 -10.74 -1.85
N ASN A 32 10.94 -10.82 -0.82
CA ASN A 32 11.31 -10.95 0.60
C ASN A 32 12.10 -9.79 1.22
N ALA A 33 11.41 -8.99 2.03
CA ALA A 33 12.01 -8.30 3.16
C ALA A 33 11.30 -8.68 4.47
N SER A 34 11.16 -9.98 4.72
CA SER A 34 10.97 -10.52 6.08
C SER A 34 12.30 -10.51 6.82
N VAL A 35 12.89 -9.32 7.01
CA VAL A 35 14.00 -9.07 7.93
C VAL A 35 14.10 -7.56 8.15
N PRO A 36 14.11 -7.06 9.41
CA PRO A 36 14.43 -5.67 9.69
C PRO A 36 15.94 -5.48 9.54
N GLN A 37 16.42 -5.48 8.29
CA GLN A 37 17.79 -5.04 8.03
C GLN A 37 17.78 -3.52 7.92
N SER A 38 18.32 -2.91 8.97
CA SER A 38 18.93 -1.57 8.96
C SER A 38 19.69 -1.37 7.64
N ARG A 39 19.03 -0.76 6.66
CA ARG A 39 19.67 -0.43 5.39
C ARG A 39 20.28 0.94 5.53
N ASN A 40 21.59 0.92 5.75
CA ASN A 40 22.48 2.06 5.59
C ASN A 40 22.08 2.89 4.37
N THR A 41 21.81 4.15 4.66
CA THR A 41 21.83 5.29 3.75
C THR A 41 23.09 5.23 2.87
N THR A 42 22.96 5.17 1.54
CA THR A 42 23.86 5.84 0.55
C THR A 42 23.62 5.54 -0.94
N ASN A 43 22.63 4.75 -1.37
CA ASN A 43 22.35 4.58 -2.82
C ASN A 43 20.89 4.87 -3.22
N ALA A 44 20.34 5.93 -2.64
CA ALA A 44 18.99 6.42 -2.90
C ALA A 44 19.01 7.61 -3.88
N ALA A 45 19.12 7.33 -5.18
CA ALA A 45 18.36 8.11 -6.16
C ALA A 45 16.87 7.70 -6.06
N SER A 46 16.35 7.67 -4.83
CA SER A 46 14.97 7.33 -4.52
C SER A 46 14.12 8.47 -5.03
N ALA A 47 13.22 8.18 -5.96
CA ALA A 47 12.16 9.12 -6.30
C ALA A 47 11.57 9.68 -4.99
N PRO A 48 11.44 11.00 -4.84
CA PRO A 48 10.94 11.59 -3.60
C PRO A 48 9.54 11.05 -3.35
N TYR A 49 9.36 10.38 -2.22
CA TYR A 49 8.04 10.03 -1.72
C TYR A 49 7.41 11.32 -1.19
N ASP A 50 6.37 11.79 -1.86
CA ASP A 50 5.64 13.01 -1.52
C ASP A 50 4.21 12.68 -1.06
N ALA A 51 3.51 13.65 -0.47
CA ALA A 51 2.12 13.47 -0.03
C ALA A 51 1.15 13.13 -1.18
N ARG A 52 1.55 13.40 -2.43
CA ARG A 52 0.77 13.02 -3.61
C ARG A 52 0.89 11.52 -3.90
N ALA A 53 2.06 10.92 -3.66
CA ALA A 53 2.23 9.48 -3.73
C ALA A 53 1.33 8.74 -2.71
N ASP A 54 1.12 9.30 -1.52
CA ASP A 54 0.17 8.77 -0.53
C ASP A 54 -1.25 8.64 -1.12
N HIS A 55 -1.78 9.71 -1.72
CA HIS A 55 -3.11 9.69 -2.35
C HIS A 55 -3.21 8.79 -3.59
N GLU A 56 -2.16 8.76 -4.42
CA GLU A 56 -2.13 7.91 -5.61
C GLU A 56 -2.09 6.42 -5.24
N LEU A 57 -1.30 6.05 -4.24
CA LEU A 57 -1.19 4.68 -3.74
C LEU A 57 -2.41 4.25 -2.93
N SER A 58 -3.02 5.15 -2.15
CA SER A 58 -4.25 4.84 -1.41
C SER A 58 -5.40 4.52 -2.35
N ARG A 59 -5.57 5.30 -3.43
CA ARG A 59 -6.58 5.05 -4.47
C ARG A 59 -6.32 3.76 -5.23
N LEU A 60 -5.05 3.47 -5.54
CA LEU A 60 -4.66 2.20 -6.15
C LEU A 60 -4.98 1.02 -5.22
N LEU A 61 -4.67 1.14 -3.93
CA LEU A 61 -4.94 0.11 -2.93
C LEU A 61 -6.43 -0.19 -2.81
N THR A 62 -7.28 0.84 -2.73
CA THR A 62 -8.74 0.65 -2.72
C THR A 62 -9.23 -0.10 -3.95
N ALA A 63 -8.76 0.28 -5.14
CA ALA A 63 -9.13 -0.40 -6.38
C ALA A 63 -8.65 -1.86 -6.42
N LEU A 64 -7.48 -2.16 -5.84
CA LEU A 64 -6.96 -3.52 -5.72
C LEU A 64 -7.77 -4.37 -4.74
N ASP A 65 -8.11 -3.83 -3.57
CA ASP A 65 -8.88 -4.55 -2.55
C ASP A 65 -10.32 -4.82 -3.00
N GLU A 66 -10.98 -3.85 -3.67
CA GLU A 66 -12.30 -4.05 -4.29
C GLU A 66 -12.26 -5.19 -5.32
N ARG A 67 -11.28 -5.17 -6.24
CA ARG A 67 -11.13 -6.24 -7.23
C ARG A 67 -10.81 -7.59 -6.60
N ALA A 68 -9.95 -7.61 -5.57
CA ALA A 68 -9.64 -8.83 -4.84
C ALA A 68 -10.83 -9.41 -4.06
N SER A 69 -11.89 -8.61 -3.80
CA SER A 69 -13.14 -9.07 -3.21
C SER A 69 -14.16 -9.61 -4.22
N GLU A 70 -14.08 -9.16 -5.49
CA GLU A 70 -14.98 -9.60 -6.57
C GLU A 70 -14.53 -10.92 -7.25
N THR A 71 -13.27 -11.28 -7.09
CA THR A 71 -12.61 -12.43 -7.72
C THR A 71 -12.90 -13.73 -6.95
N ASP A 72 -14.04 -14.40 -7.23
CA ASP A 72 -14.54 -15.58 -6.47
C ASP A 72 -14.54 -16.91 -7.28
N GLY A 73 -13.97 -16.94 -8.49
CA GLY A 73 -13.90 -18.13 -9.35
C GLY A 73 -12.56 -18.88 -9.27
N ALA A 74 -12.50 -20.18 -9.63
CA ALA A 74 -11.28 -21.00 -9.50
C ALA A 74 -10.08 -20.55 -10.38
N LEU A 75 -10.31 -20.14 -11.63
CA LEU A 75 -9.27 -19.52 -12.49
C LEU A 75 -8.95 -18.08 -12.07
N GLU A 76 -9.92 -17.44 -11.45
CA GLU A 76 -9.81 -16.11 -10.89
C GLU A 76 -9.06 -16.16 -9.55
N ALA A 77 -9.00 -17.30 -8.85
CA ALA A 77 -8.31 -17.47 -7.57
C ALA A 77 -6.78 -17.30 -7.68
N GLU A 78 -6.16 -17.80 -8.75
CA GLU A 78 -4.72 -17.57 -9.00
C GLU A 78 -4.44 -16.07 -9.25
N LYS A 79 -5.26 -15.43 -10.08
CA LYS A 79 -5.21 -13.98 -10.31
C LYS A 79 -5.50 -13.19 -9.03
N GLY A 80 -6.41 -13.67 -8.20
CA GLY A 80 -6.75 -13.11 -6.90
C GLY A 80 -5.59 -13.17 -5.92
N GLY A 81 -4.83 -14.27 -5.93
CA GLY A 81 -3.58 -14.40 -5.18
C GLY A 81 -2.54 -13.36 -5.61
N GLN A 82 -2.37 -13.16 -6.91
CA GLN A 82 -1.48 -12.13 -7.45
C GLN A 82 -1.96 -10.72 -7.11
N LEU A 83 -3.26 -10.43 -7.25
CA LEU A 83 -3.85 -9.14 -6.87
C LEU A 83 -3.64 -8.85 -5.39
N ARG A 84 -3.87 -9.84 -4.52
CA ARG A 84 -3.67 -9.71 -3.07
C ARG A 84 -2.19 -9.51 -2.73
N HIS A 85 -1.28 -10.16 -3.45
CA HIS A 85 0.16 -9.92 -3.30
C HIS A 85 0.54 -8.48 -3.66
N ILE A 86 0.02 -7.95 -4.77
CA ILE A 86 0.28 -6.57 -5.17
C ILE A 86 -0.33 -5.58 -4.18
N ALA A 87 -1.57 -5.80 -3.74
CA ALA A 87 -2.24 -5.01 -2.70
C ALA A 87 -1.42 -4.99 -1.39
N ASN A 88 -0.93 -6.16 -0.96
CA ASN A 88 -0.10 -6.27 0.24
C ASN A 88 1.24 -5.52 0.11
N THR A 89 1.83 -5.54 -1.09
CA THR A 89 3.07 -4.81 -1.39
C THR A 89 2.83 -3.29 -1.37
N CYS A 90 1.76 -2.81 -2.00
CA CYS A 90 1.35 -1.39 -1.92
C CYS A 90 1.07 -0.96 -0.48
N ALA A 91 0.35 -1.78 0.29
CA ALA A 91 0.08 -1.52 1.69
C ALA A 91 1.37 -1.49 2.55
N ALA A 92 2.36 -2.33 2.24
CA ALA A 92 3.65 -2.31 2.94
C ALA A 92 4.45 -1.04 2.64
N VAL A 93 4.45 -0.59 1.39
CA VAL A 93 5.05 0.69 0.99
C VAL A 93 4.39 1.85 1.74
N LEU A 94 3.06 1.91 1.74
CA LEU A 94 2.30 2.95 2.43
C LEU A 94 2.62 2.92 3.93
N GLN A 95 2.62 1.74 4.57
CA GLN A 95 2.95 1.58 5.99
C GLN A 95 4.37 2.08 6.34
N GLU A 96 5.36 1.90 5.46
CA GLU A 96 6.73 2.34 5.71
C GLU A 96 6.90 3.86 5.54
N LYS A 97 6.21 4.45 4.56
CA LYS A 97 6.50 5.81 4.08
C LYS A 97 5.45 6.85 4.45
N THR A 98 4.20 6.45 4.67
CA THR A 98 3.10 7.38 4.88
C THR A 98 3.25 8.16 6.18
N ARG A 99 2.79 9.41 6.13
CA ARG A 99 2.63 10.28 7.31
C ARG A 99 1.24 10.92 7.35
N SER A 100 0.30 10.38 6.57
CA SER A 100 -1.06 10.87 6.47
C SER A 100 -2.00 10.06 7.36
N ALA A 101 -2.77 10.76 8.20
CA ALA A 101 -3.82 10.17 9.02
C ALA A 101 -4.84 9.36 8.20
N GLU A 102 -5.25 9.87 7.04
CA GLU A 102 -6.24 9.23 6.17
C GLU A 102 -5.76 7.87 5.65
N VAL A 103 -4.52 7.81 5.16
CA VAL A 103 -3.91 6.57 4.69
C VAL A 103 -3.70 5.59 5.84
N PHE A 104 -3.33 6.08 7.02
CA PHE A 104 -3.22 5.26 8.21
C PHE A 104 -4.56 4.60 8.57
N ALA A 105 -5.65 5.37 8.62
CA ALA A 105 -6.99 4.85 8.89
C ALA A 105 -7.42 3.79 7.85
N GLN A 106 -7.12 4.02 6.57
CA GLN A 106 -7.36 3.04 5.51
C GLN A 106 -6.60 1.72 5.74
N LEU A 107 -5.31 1.79 6.12
CA LEU A 107 -4.51 0.60 6.40
C LEU A 107 -5.02 -0.18 7.60
N VAL A 108 -5.46 0.51 8.66
CA VAL A 108 -6.07 -0.11 9.85
C VAL A 108 -7.38 -0.80 9.47
N HIS A 109 -8.27 -0.12 8.75
CA HIS A 109 -9.55 -0.70 8.31
C HIS A 109 -9.35 -1.95 7.45
N ARG A 110 -8.36 -1.91 6.55
CA ARG A 110 -7.96 -3.07 5.74
C ARG A 110 -7.46 -4.24 6.60
N ALA A 111 -6.59 -3.97 7.57
CA ALA A 111 -6.05 -4.99 8.46
C ALA A 111 -7.14 -5.62 9.34
N ASP A 112 -8.09 -4.82 9.83
CA ASP A 112 -9.25 -5.29 10.59
C ASP A 112 -10.16 -6.19 9.73
N THR A 113 -10.46 -5.78 8.50
CA THR A 113 -11.24 -6.59 7.54
C THR A 113 -10.57 -7.94 7.25
N GLN A 114 -9.23 -7.97 7.22
CA GLN A 114 -8.44 -9.18 7.01
C GLN A 114 -8.17 -9.97 8.30
N ARG A 115 -8.63 -9.46 9.46
CA ARG A 115 -8.35 -9.99 10.81
C ARG A 115 -6.85 -10.15 11.10
N ASP A 116 -6.03 -9.28 10.53
CA ASP A 116 -4.58 -9.27 10.71
C ASP A 116 -4.19 -8.32 11.85
N TYR A 117 -4.42 -8.77 13.09
CA TYR A 117 -4.17 -7.96 14.29
C TYR A 117 -2.69 -7.65 14.52
N ALA A 118 -1.79 -8.56 14.10
CA ALA A 118 -0.35 -8.31 14.17
C ALA A 118 0.06 -7.11 13.31
N ARG A 119 -0.64 -6.89 12.19
CA ARG A 119 -0.42 -5.73 11.34
C ARG A 119 -0.99 -4.45 11.93
N ILE A 120 -2.09 -4.52 12.69
CA ILE A 120 -2.62 -3.38 13.45
C ILE A 120 -1.61 -2.95 14.52
N ASP A 121 -1.01 -3.89 15.24
CA ASP A 121 0.04 -3.56 16.22
C ASP A 121 1.25 -2.88 15.56
N ALA A 122 1.72 -3.42 14.43
CA ALA A 122 2.81 -2.82 13.67
C ALA A 122 2.47 -1.42 13.11
N LEU A 123 1.20 -1.14 12.84
CA LEU A 123 0.72 0.20 12.48
C LEU A 123 0.72 1.11 13.71
N ALA A 124 0.25 0.63 14.86
CA ALA A 124 0.27 1.40 16.11
C ALA A 124 1.69 1.85 16.49
N ASP A 125 2.70 1.00 16.32
CA ASP A 125 4.11 1.36 16.53
C ASP A 125 4.58 2.50 15.60
N ALA A 126 4.01 2.57 14.39
CA ALA A 126 4.34 3.62 13.42
C ALA A 126 3.73 4.99 13.78
N LEU A 127 2.71 5.07 14.65
CA LEU A 127 2.10 6.33 15.10
C LEU A 127 3.12 7.30 15.73
N THR A 128 4.19 6.76 16.30
CA THR A 128 5.29 7.55 16.89
C THR A 128 5.98 8.50 15.90
N ARG A 129 5.82 8.28 14.59
CA ARG A 129 6.42 9.08 13.51
C ARG A 129 5.52 10.22 13.03
N PHE A 130 4.25 10.24 13.45
CA PHE A 130 3.26 11.20 12.99
C PHE A 130 3.41 12.53 13.72
N ALA A 131 3.13 13.63 13.01
CA ALA A 131 3.07 14.93 13.64
C ALA A 131 1.85 14.99 14.59
N PRO A 132 1.89 15.78 15.67
CA PRO A 132 0.76 15.91 16.59
C PRO A 132 -0.56 16.33 15.90
N SER A 133 -0.48 17.11 14.83
CA SER A 133 -1.64 17.50 14.02
C SER A 133 -2.32 16.28 13.37
N GLU A 134 -1.55 15.37 12.80
CA GLU A 134 -2.07 14.15 12.16
C GLU A 134 -2.67 13.20 13.20
N ILE A 135 -2.06 13.11 14.38
CA ILE A 135 -2.61 12.34 15.51
C ILE A 135 -3.96 12.92 15.94
N CYS A 136 -4.10 14.24 16.00
CA CYS A 136 -5.38 14.89 16.29
C CYS A 136 -6.44 14.62 15.21
N GLU A 137 -6.05 14.56 13.94
CA GLU A 137 -6.97 14.18 12.85
C GLU A 137 -7.43 12.72 12.99
N LEU A 138 -6.51 11.79 13.29
CA LEU A 138 -6.84 10.37 13.53
C LEU A 138 -7.84 10.17 14.68
N VAL A 139 -7.73 10.97 15.74
CA VAL A 139 -8.66 10.89 16.88
C VAL A 139 -10.05 11.46 16.53
N ARG A 140 -10.14 12.29 15.48
CA ARG A 140 -11.39 12.94 15.06
C ARG A 140 -12.19 12.10 14.06
N SER A 141 -11.51 11.36 13.19
CA SER A 141 -12.12 10.48 12.17
C SER A 141 -12.80 9.27 12.78
#